data_AF-A0A6H5HI84-F1
#
_entry.id   AF-A0A6H5HI84-F1
#
_cell.length_a   1.000
_cell.length_b   1.000
_cell.length_c   1.000
_cell.angle_alpha   90.00
_cell.angle_beta   90.00
_cell.angle_gamma   90.00
#
_symmetry.space_group_name_H-M   'P 1'
#
loop_
_entity.id
_entity.type
_entity.pdbx_description
1 polymer ?
#
loop_
_entity_poly.entity_id
_entity_poly.type
_entity_poly.pdbx_seq_one_letter_code
_entity_poly.pdbx_strand_id
1 'polypeptide(L)'
;TYTWIIYFWFLCNRPIIENRNGASEISEFWEDQFQCKYPNSATTPYNKFDKLCNKTEKLTAENTAFENQLQFVSDAVMALAKALEEMHRVYCGPLDGLCDALKPTKGPDLLRYLKTVTFTGLSDDKFHFDANGDGPARYNVIHFKQIAPKNFSWVWVGEYVEGVLWMNMSGK
;
A
#
# COMPACT_ATOMS: atom_id res chain seq x y z
N THR A 1 -9.86 -6.04 -7.57
CA THR A 1 -9.62 -4.76 -8.28
C THR A 1 -9.99 -3.53 -7.46
N TYR A 2 -10.93 -3.61 -6.50
CA TYR A 2 -11.30 -2.50 -5.62
C TYR A 2 -10.30 -2.18 -4.49
N THR A 3 -9.43 -3.14 -4.15
CA THR A 3 -8.43 -3.05 -3.06
C THR A 3 -7.30 -2.05 -3.28
N TRP A 4 -7.27 -1.29 -4.37
CA TRP A 4 -6.18 -0.33 -4.63
C TRP A 4 -6.62 1.11 -4.46
N ILE A 5 -7.85 1.40 -4.89
CA ILE A 5 -8.46 2.74 -4.86
C ILE A 5 -8.76 3.16 -3.41
N ILE A 6 -9.19 2.21 -2.58
CA ILE A 6 -9.53 2.43 -1.16
C ILE A 6 -8.31 2.89 -0.35
N TYR A 7 -7.11 2.41 -0.68
CA TYR A 7 -5.90 2.64 0.09
C TYR A 7 -5.21 3.96 -0.23
N PHE A 8 -5.23 4.34 -1.51
CA PHE A 8 -4.78 5.67 -1.91
C PHE A 8 -5.64 6.76 -1.25
N TRP A 9 -6.92 6.47 -1.02
CA TRP A 9 -7.83 7.33 -0.28
C TRP A 9 -7.55 7.32 1.25
N PHE A 10 -7.22 6.15 1.83
CA PHE A 10 -6.84 6.04 3.24
C PHE A 10 -5.57 6.86 3.58
N LEU A 11 -4.56 6.85 2.72
CA LEU A 11 -3.36 7.69 2.87
C LEU A 11 -3.66 9.19 2.83
N CYS A 12 -4.78 9.61 2.23
CA CYS A 12 -5.16 11.01 2.15
C CYS A 12 -5.92 11.53 3.36
N ASN A 13 -6.43 10.67 4.27
CA ASN A 13 -7.21 11.05 5.45
C ASN A 13 -8.28 12.14 5.16
N ARG A 14 -8.84 12.13 3.95
CA ARG A 14 -9.81 13.14 3.49
C ARG A 14 -11.20 12.61 3.80
N PRO A 15 -12.03 13.27 4.61
CA PRO A 15 -13.45 12.95 4.64
C PRO A 15 -14.03 13.07 3.22
N ILE A 16 -15.01 12.24 2.86
CA ILE A 16 -15.70 12.19 1.53
C ILE A 16 -16.42 13.52 1.20
N ILE A 17 -16.22 14.56 2.00
CA ILE A 17 -17.10 15.73 2.09
C ILE A 17 -16.67 16.86 1.13
N GLU A 18 -15.50 16.79 0.51
CA GLU A 18 -15.10 17.80 -0.49
C GLU A 18 -15.08 17.24 -1.91
N ASN A 19 -16.30 17.06 -2.43
CA ASN A 19 -16.66 17.45 -3.80
C ASN A 19 -15.79 16.87 -4.93
N ARG A 20 -15.69 15.55 -5.00
CA ARG A 20 -15.52 14.86 -6.29
C ARG A 20 -16.77 14.05 -6.59
N ASN A 21 -17.66 14.65 -7.38
CA ASN A 21 -18.71 13.96 -8.15
C ASN A 21 -18.12 12.99 -9.20
N GLY A 22 -17.06 12.24 -8.89
CA GLY A 22 -16.21 11.64 -9.94
C GLY A 22 -15.35 10.44 -9.57
N ALA A 23 -15.57 9.77 -8.43
CA ALA A 23 -14.99 8.44 -8.22
C ALA A 23 -16.11 7.49 -7.76
N SER A 24 -16.90 7.01 -8.73
CA SER A 24 -18.02 6.07 -8.52
C SER A 24 -17.62 4.86 -7.68
N GLU A 25 -16.37 4.43 -7.80
CA GLU A 25 -15.81 3.25 -7.14
C GLU A 25 -15.59 3.48 -5.64
N ILE A 26 -15.22 4.70 -5.22
CA ILE A 26 -15.03 5.04 -3.79
C ILE A 26 -16.39 5.12 -3.09
N SER A 27 -17.38 5.73 -3.75
CA SER A 27 -18.74 5.77 -3.22
C SER A 27 -19.32 4.37 -3.09
N GLU A 28 -19.16 3.51 -4.09
CA GLU A 28 -19.67 2.14 -4.06
C GLU A 28 -19.03 1.30 -2.95
N PHE A 29 -17.71 1.41 -2.78
CA PHE A 29 -17.02 0.77 -1.65
C PHE A 29 -17.55 1.26 -0.30
N TRP A 30 -17.71 2.58 -0.12
CA TRP A 30 -18.16 3.12 1.15
C TRP A 30 -19.59 2.69 1.48
N GLU A 31 -20.46 2.71 0.47
CA GLU A 31 -21.85 2.27 0.58
C GLU A 31 -21.94 0.78 0.97
N ASP A 32 -21.14 -0.08 0.35
CA ASP A 32 -21.05 -1.50 0.70
C ASP A 32 -20.45 -1.71 2.10
N GLN A 33 -19.33 -1.06 2.42
CA GLN A 33 -18.64 -1.22 3.70
C GLN A 33 -19.52 -0.85 4.92
N PHE A 34 -20.32 0.21 4.80
CA PHE A 34 -21.18 0.69 5.89
C PHE A 34 -22.66 0.34 5.70
N GLN A 35 -22.99 -0.39 4.63
CA GLN A 35 -24.34 -0.81 4.28
C GLN A 35 -25.32 0.38 4.29
N CYS A 36 -24.92 1.47 3.62
CA CYS A 36 -25.66 2.72 3.54
C CYS A 36 -25.61 3.30 2.11
N LYS A 37 -26.51 4.24 1.79
CA LYS A 37 -26.54 4.93 0.49
C LYS A 37 -26.26 6.41 0.64
N TYR A 38 -25.42 6.97 -0.23
CA TYR A 38 -25.21 8.41 -0.30
C TYR A 38 -26.43 9.12 -0.90
N PRO A 39 -26.83 10.28 -0.36
CA PRO A 39 -27.85 11.10 -1.00
C PRO A 39 -27.41 11.47 -2.43
N ASN A 40 -28.27 11.20 -3.42
CA ASN A 40 -28.04 11.48 -4.83
C ASN A 40 -26.92 10.67 -5.52
N SER A 41 -26.46 9.55 -4.94
CA SER A 41 -25.58 8.63 -5.66
C SER A 41 -26.33 7.87 -6.75
N ALA A 42 -25.63 7.52 -7.83
CA ALA A 42 -26.17 6.69 -8.90
C ALA A 42 -26.52 5.29 -8.35
N THR A 43 -27.68 4.75 -8.72
CA THR A 43 -28.05 3.38 -8.31
C THR A 43 -27.22 2.37 -9.10
N THR A 44 -26.49 1.50 -8.40
CA THR A 44 -25.75 0.35 -8.92
C THR A 44 -26.39 -0.95 -8.39
N PRO A 45 -26.04 -2.12 -8.96
CA PRO A 45 -26.46 -3.41 -8.39
C PRO A 45 -25.99 -3.64 -6.95
N TYR A 46 -24.93 -2.95 -6.52
CA TYR A 46 -24.21 -3.18 -5.26
C TYR A 46 -24.51 -2.14 -4.17
N ASN A 47 -25.35 -1.13 -4.43
CA ASN A 47 -25.68 -0.08 -3.45
C ASN A 47 -27.18 0.02 -3.07
N LYS A 48 -27.86 -1.12 -3.03
CA LYS A 48 -29.28 -1.21 -2.66
C LYS A 48 -29.47 -1.18 -1.14
N PHE A 49 -29.22 -0.01 -0.55
CA PHE A 49 -29.38 0.22 0.89
C PHE A 49 -30.48 1.25 1.17
N ASP A 50 -31.36 0.94 2.12
CA ASP A 50 -32.45 1.83 2.54
C ASP A 50 -31.97 2.95 3.48
N LYS A 51 -30.89 2.68 4.22
CA LYS A 51 -30.31 3.62 5.18
C LYS A 51 -29.40 4.62 4.46
N LEU A 52 -29.57 5.91 4.74
CA LEU A 52 -28.64 6.94 4.26
C LEU A 52 -27.36 6.99 5.10
N CYS A 53 -26.22 7.23 4.46
CA CYS A 53 -24.95 7.44 5.15
C CYS A 53 -24.98 8.75 5.94
N ASN A 54 -24.56 8.73 7.21
CA ASN A 54 -24.73 9.84 8.15
C ASN A 54 -23.46 10.70 8.35
N LYS A 55 -22.42 10.47 7.54
CA LYS A 55 -21.12 11.18 7.54
C LYS A 55 -20.31 11.00 8.84
N THR A 56 -20.73 10.10 9.73
CA THR A 56 -19.96 9.76 10.95
C THR A 56 -19.23 8.44 10.81
N GLU A 57 -19.47 7.72 9.73
CA GLU A 57 -18.81 6.47 9.40
C GLU A 57 -17.29 6.68 9.26
N LYS A 58 -16.52 5.74 9.81
CA LYS A 58 -15.07 5.75 9.75
C LYS A 58 -14.56 4.34 9.56
N LEU A 59 -13.60 4.18 8.65
CA LEU A 59 -12.85 2.94 8.54
C LEU A 59 -11.94 2.81 9.77
N THR A 60 -11.97 1.65 10.40
CA THR A 60 -11.14 1.29 11.54
C THR A 60 -10.49 -0.06 11.29
N ALA A 61 -9.47 -0.40 12.07
CA ALA A 61 -8.80 -1.70 11.94
C ALA A 61 -9.74 -2.88 12.22
N GLU A 62 -10.80 -2.67 13.02
CA GLU A 62 -11.76 -3.71 13.36
C GLU A 62 -12.79 -3.94 12.26
N ASN A 63 -13.13 -2.90 11.48
CA ASN A 63 -14.13 -3.02 10.42
C ASN A 63 -13.52 -3.17 9.03
N THR A 64 -12.21 -2.96 8.86
CA THR A 64 -11.54 -2.99 7.56
C THR A 64 -10.41 -4.01 7.57
N ALA A 65 -10.49 -4.98 6.66
CA ALA A 65 -9.36 -5.87 6.38
C ALA A 65 -8.36 -5.14 5.48
N PHE A 66 -7.17 -4.86 6.02
CA PHE A 66 -6.09 -4.28 5.22
C PHE A 66 -5.37 -5.34 4.39
N GLU A 67 -4.97 -4.99 3.17
CA GLU A 67 -4.23 -5.84 2.26
C GLU A 67 -2.78 -5.93 2.74
N ASN A 68 -2.30 -7.15 2.99
CA ASN A 68 -0.98 -7.37 3.56
C ASN A 68 0.15 -6.99 2.58
N GLN A 69 -0.17 -6.84 1.29
CA GLN A 69 0.79 -6.53 0.23
C GLN A 69 0.97 -5.04 -0.06
N LEU A 70 0.32 -4.15 0.71
CA LEU A 70 0.40 -2.69 0.45
C LEU A 70 1.79 -2.11 0.65
N GLN A 71 2.60 -2.75 1.50
CA GLN A 71 3.97 -2.34 1.73
C GLN A 71 4.76 -2.28 0.42
N PHE A 72 4.58 -3.26 -0.47
CA PHE A 72 5.26 -3.31 -1.78
C PHE A 72 4.89 -2.13 -2.69
N VAL A 73 3.65 -1.66 -2.57
CA VAL A 73 3.12 -0.53 -3.33
C VAL A 73 3.76 0.76 -2.87
N SER A 74 3.76 0.94 -1.54
CA SER A 74 4.40 2.08 -0.90
C SER A 74 5.88 2.12 -1.25
N ASP A 75 6.57 0.99 -1.14
CA ASP A 75 8.00 0.89 -1.43
C ASP A 75 8.31 1.15 -2.90
N ALA A 76 7.48 0.68 -3.84
CA ALA A 76 7.68 0.97 -5.26
C ALA A 76 7.58 2.48 -5.56
N VAL A 77 6.59 3.16 -4.98
CA VAL A 77 6.41 4.61 -5.13
C VAL A 77 7.55 5.37 -4.45
N MET A 78 7.92 4.97 -3.22
CA MET A 78 9.04 5.56 -2.50
C MET A 78 10.37 5.36 -3.22
N ALA A 79 10.59 4.20 -3.85
CA ALA A 79 11.80 3.93 -4.60
C ALA A 79 11.93 4.86 -5.81
N LEU A 80 10.83 5.08 -6.55
CA LEU A 80 10.80 6.04 -7.64
C LEU A 80 11.04 7.47 -7.13
N ALA A 81 10.37 7.86 -6.04
CA ALA A 81 10.53 9.19 -5.46
C ALA A 81 11.97 9.45 -5.02
N LYS A 82 12.60 8.49 -4.32
CA LYS A 82 13.99 8.57 -3.87
C LYS A 82 14.98 8.62 -5.04
N ALA A 83 14.74 7.83 -6.09
CA ALA A 83 15.57 7.89 -7.29
C ALA A 83 15.49 9.26 -7.99
N LEU A 84 14.29 9.82 -8.09
CA LEU A 84 14.07 11.15 -8.67
C LEU A 84 14.65 12.27 -7.81
N GLU A 85 14.54 12.16 -6.48
CA GLU A 85 15.14 13.09 -5.51
C GLU A 85 16.66 13.12 -5.66
N GLU A 86 17.31 11.97 -5.71
CA GLU A 86 18.77 11.88 -5.89
C GLU A 86 19.21 12.37 -7.27
N MET A 87 18.49 11.99 -8.32
CA MET A 87 18.75 12.48 -9.66
C MET A 87 18.61 14.01 -9.73
N HIS A 88 17.53 14.56 -9.16
CA HIS A 88 17.30 16.01 -9.10
C HIS A 88 18.41 16.72 -8.33
N ARG A 89 18.81 16.20 -7.17
CA ARG A 89 19.91 16.77 -6.38
C ARG A 89 21.22 16.86 -7.19
N VAL A 90 21.52 15.85 -7.99
CA VAL A 90 22.76 15.81 -8.80
C VAL A 90 22.69 16.77 -10.00
N TYR A 91 21.56 16.82 -10.72
CA TYR A 91 21.46 17.62 -11.96
C TYR A 91 21.02 19.07 -11.73
N CYS A 92 20.19 19.31 -10.71
CA CYS A 92 19.57 20.60 -10.44
C CYS A 92 20.15 21.28 -9.18
N GLY A 93 20.83 20.55 -8.30
CA GLY A 93 21.36 21.10 -7.05
C GLY A 93 20.24 21.60 -6.13
N PRO A 94 20.33 22.81 -5.56
CA PRO A 94 19.35 23.34 -4.60
C PRO A 94 18.12 24.00 -5.26
N LEU A 95 17.91 23.84 -6.57
CA LEU A 95 16.79 24.46 -7.29
C LEU A 95 15.46 23.79 -6.97
N ASP A 96 14.45 24.57 -6.60
CA ASP A 96 13.09 24.06 -6.47
C ASP A 96 12.46 23.74 -7.84
N GLY A 97 11.73 22.63 -7.91
CA GLY A 97 11.02 22.20 -9.11
C GLY A 97 11.92 21.60 -10.20
N LEU A 98 11.35 21.40 -11.39
CA LEU A 98 12.02 20.69 -12.48
C LEU A 98 12.95 21.62 -13.27
N CYS A 99 14.26 21.35 -13.23
CA CYS A 99 15.26 22.06 -14.03
C CYS A 99 15.36 21.51 -15.45
N ASP A 100 16.00 22.26 -16.36
CA ASP A 100 16.07 21.92 -17.79
C ASP A 100 16.92 20.68 -18.07
N ALA A 101 17.88 20.34 -17.20
CA ALA A 101 18.66 19.11 -17.29
C ALA A 101 17.80 17.84 -17.15
N LEU A 102 16.61 17.95 -16.55
CA LEU A 102 15.62 16.87 -16.41
C LEU A 102 14.44 16.99 -17.38
N LYS A 103 14.54 17.84 -18.41
CA LYS A 103 13.50 18.02 -19.45
C LYS A 103 14.04 17.65 -20.84
N PRO A 104 13.73 16.45 -21.38
CA PRO A 104 13.05 15.32 -20.74
C PRO A 104 13.99 14.48 -19.87
N THR A 105 13.44 13.79 -18.87
CA THR A 105 14.19 12.81 -18.09
C THR A 105 14.60 11.63 -18.97
N LYS A 106 15.89 11.27 -18.92
CA LYS A 106 16.42 10.12 -19.65
C LYS A 106 16.18 8.84 -18.84
N GLY A 107 15.39 7.92 -19.39
CA GLY A 107 15.09 6.63 -18.75
C GLY A 107 16.32 5.84 -18.28
N PRO A 108 17.40 5.71 -19.08
CA PRO A 108 18.62 5.03 -18.65
C PRO A 108 19.32 5.70 -17.45
N ASP A 109 19.29 7.03 -17.36
CA ASP A 109 19.84 7.75 -16.21
C ASP A 109 18.98 7.48 -14.97
N LEU A 110 17.65 7.55 -15.09
CA LEU A 110 16.73 7.22 -13.99
C LEU A 110 16.93 5.78 -13.49
N LEU A 111 17.10 4.82 -14.40
CA LEU A 111 17.37 3.42 -14.05
C LEU A 111 18.65 3.29 -13.22
N ARG A 112 19.70 4.06 -13.52
CA ARG A 112 20.93 4.07 -12.73
C ARG A 112 20.67 4.51 -11.29
N TYR A 113 19.86 5.55 -11.08
CA TYR A 113 19.49 6.00 -9.74
C TYR A 113 18.59 5.00 -9.01
N LEU A 114 17.60 4.42 -9.71
CA LEU A 114 16.73 3.37 -9.16
C LEU A 114 17.54 2.20 -8.60
N LYS A 115 18.54 1.71 -9.34
CA LYS A 115 19.39 0.58 -8.92
C LYS A 115 20.19 0.83 -7.63
N THR A 116 20.40 2.09 -7.26
CA THR A 116 21.18 2.48 -6.07
C THR A 116 20.33 2.98 -4.92
N VAL A 117 18.99 2.93 -5.06
CA VAL A 117 18.09 3.40 -4.01
C VAL A 117 18.22 2.53 -2.77
N THR A 118 18.31 3.19 -1.61
CA THR A 118 18.19 2.55 -0.31
C THR A 118 17.43 3.48 0.63
N PHE A 119 16.42 2.97 1.32
CA PHE A 119 15.64 3.73 2.30
C PHE A 119 15.03 2.82 3.37
N THR A 120 14.45 3.41 4.41
CA THR A 120 13.57 2.70 5.36
C THR A 120 12.13 3.02 4.98
N GLY A 121 11.35 1.98 4.66
CA GLY A 121 9.96 2.10 4.23
C GLY A 121 9.00 2.36 5.40
N LEU A 122 7.71 2.46 5.10
CA LEU A 122 6.67 2.74 6.10
C LEU A 122 6.47 1.61 7.12
N SER A 123 6.84 0.37 6.77
CA SER A 123 6.85 -0.77 7.71
C SER A 123 8.15 -0.87 8.51
N ASP A 124 8.95 0.20 8.61
CA ASP A 124 10.29 0.25 9.22
C ASP A 124 11.33 -0.70 8.57
N ASP A 125 10.98 -1.18 7.39
CA ASP A 125 11.72 -2.18 6.64
C ASP A 125 12.75 -1.52 5.72
N LYS A 126 13.99 -2.00 5.69
CA LYS A 126 15.04 -1.42 4.82
C LYS A 126 14.86 -1.83 3.36
N PHE A 127 14.45 -0.95 2.47
CA PHE A 127 14.31 -1.28 1.04
C PHE A 127 15.63 -1.08 0.28
N HIS A 128 15.96 -2.03 -0.61
CA HIS A 128 17.00 -1.89 -1.63
C HIS A 128 16.72 -2.86 -2.79
N PHE A 129 17.30 -2.60 -3.96
CA PHE A 129 17.31 -3.56 -5.06
C PHE A 129 18.57 -4.43 -5.02
N ASP A 130 18.44 -5.69 -5.39
CA ASP A 130 19.58 -6.59 -5.58
C ASP A 130 20.31 -6.32 -6.91
N ALA A 131 21.34 -7.12 -7.22
CA ALA A 131 22.12 -6.99 -8.45
C ALA A 131 21.30 -7.21 -9.74
N ASN A 132 20.19 -7.95 -9.66
CA ASN A 132 19.29 -8.23 -10.77
C ASN A 132 18.19 -7.17 -10.92
N GLY A 133 17.99 -6.34 -9.89
CA GLY A 133 16.92 -5.35 -9.83
C GLY A 133 15.66 -5.86 -9.12
N ASP A 134 15.77 -6.97 -8.38
CA ASP A 134 14.69 -7.50 -7.57
C ASP A 134 14.64 -6.79 -6.21
N GLY A 135 13.43 -6.61 -5.67
CA GLY A 135 13.24 -6.07 -4.32
C GLY A 135 13.71 -7.07 -3.24
N PRO A 136 13.79 -6.63 -1.97
CA PRO A 136 14.30 -7.47 -0.90
C PRO A 136 13.37 -8.65 -0.63
N ALA A 137 13.94 -9.86 -0.53
CA ALA A 137 13.17 -11.09 -0.29
C ALA A 137 12.85 -11.26 1.21
N ARG A 138 11.57 -11.11 1.56
CA ARG A 138 11.04 -11.20 2.93
C ARG A 138 9.78 -12.01 2.97
N TYR A 139 9.75 -13.05 3.79
CA TYR A 139 8.60 -13.94 3.89
C TYR A 139 8.33 -14.33 5.33
N ASN A 140 7.05 -14.25 5.71
CA ASN A 140 6.55 -14.92 6.90
C ASN A 140 6.36 -16.40 6.62
N VAL A 141 6.90 -17.25 7.48
CA VAL A 141 6.66 -18.70 7.46
C VAL A 141 5.49 -19.00 8.40
N ILE A 142 4.39 -19.48 7.82
CA ILE A 142 3.18 -19.82 8.54
C ILE A 142 2.86 -21.31 8.43
N HIS A 143 2.28 -21.88 9.48
CA HIS A 143 1.90 -23.28 9.53
C HIS A 143 0.43 -23.39 9.96
N PHE A 144 -0.39 -24.05 9.14
CA PHE A 144 -1.75 -24.43 9.52
C PHE A 144 -1.71 -25.69 10.38
N LYS A 145 -1.98 -25.56 11.68
CA LYS A 145 -1.93 -26.70 12.60
C LYS A 145 -3.10 -26.69 13.57
N GLN A 146 -3.37 -27.87 14.13
CA GLN A 146 -4.35 -28.01 15.18
C GLN A 146 -3.78 -27.44 16.49
N ILE A 147 -4.45 -26.42 17.05
CA ILE A 147 -4.05 -25.77 18.31
C ILE A 147 -4.84 -26.28 19.52
N ALA A 148 -6.02 -26.87 19.28
CA ALA A 148 -6.82 -27.56 20.30
C ALA A 148 -7.69 -28.66 19.63
N PRO A 149 -8.32 -29.59 20.37
CA PRO A 149 -9.24 -30.58 19.79
C PRO A 149 -10.26 -29.93 18.84
N LYS A 150 -10.24 -30.31 17.56
CA LYS A 150 -11.08 -29.75 16.47
C LYS A 150 -10.91 -28.25 16.18
N ASN A 151 -9.86 -27.60 16.70
CA ASN A 151 -9.57 -26.18 16.44
C ASN A 151 -8.25 -26.05 15.67
N PHE A 152 -8.30 -25.45 14.48
CA PHE A 152 -7.15 -25.28 13.58
C PHE A 152 -6.91 -23.79 13.33
N SER A 153 -5.64 -23.40 13.32
CA SER A 153 -5.26 -22.01 13.05
C SER A 153 -3.96 -21.93 12.26
N TRP A 154 -3.82 -20.83 11.52
CA TRP A 154 -2.56 -20.40 10.93
C TRP A 154 -1.71 -19.78 12.03
N VAL A 155 -0.58 -20.41 12.34
CA VAL A 155 0.39 -19.87 13.31
C VAL A 155 1.63 -19.40 12.57
N TRP A 156 2.17 -18.26 12.99
CA TRP A 156 3.48 -17.83 12.57
C TRP A 156 4.54 -18.74 13.22
N VAL A 157 5.47 -19.26 12.42
CA VAL A 157 6.50 -20.19 12.88
C VAL A 157 7.90 -19.76 12.49
N GLY A 158 8.05 -18.60 11.85
CA GLY A 158 9.35 -18.12 11.43
C GLY A 158 9.27 -17.04 10.36
N GLU A 159 10.45 -16.61 9.94
CA GLU A 159 10.63 -15.56 8.95
C GLU A 159 11.87 -15.89 8.10
N TYR A 160 11.80 -15.58 6.81
CA TYR A 160 12.94 -15.57 5.92
C TYR A 160 13.24 -14.14 5.49
N VAL A 161 14.46 -13.68 5.74
CA VAL A 161 14.94 -12.35 5.35
C VAL A 161 16.29 -12.49 4.68
N GLU A 162 16.36 -12.14 3.39
CA GLU A 162 17.62 -11.96 2.64
C GLU A 162 18.61 -13.13 2.80
N GLY A 163 18.12 -14.36 2.65
CA GLY A 163 18.95 -15.57 2.73
C GLY A 163 19.02 -16.21 4.12
N VAL A 164 18.51 -15.54 5.15
CA VAL A 164 18.51 -16.04 6.53
C VAL A 164 17.12 -16.50 6.91
N LEU A 165 17.00 -17.78 7.30
CA LEU A 165 15.77 -18.38 7.79
C LEU A 165 15.80 -18.46 9.33
N TRP A 166 14.83 -17.81 9.97
CA TRP A 166 14.58 -17.89 11.40
C TRP A 166 13.34 -18.73 11.64
N MET A 167 13.45 -19.80 12.43
CA MET A 167 12.31 -20.67 12.75
C MET A 167 12.08 -20.68 14.26
N ASN A 168 10.85 -20.40 14.68
CA ASN A 168 10.40 -20.67 16.03
C ASN A 168 9.76 -22.06 16.10
N MET A 169 10.59 -23.05 16.43
CA MET A 169 10.15 -24.45 16.59
C MET A 169 9.54 -24.75 17.96
N SER A 170 9.38 -23.74 18.82
CA SER A 170 8.80 -23.93 20.15
C SER A 170 7.30 -24.14 20.02
N GLY A 171 6.88 -25.40 20.01
CA GLY A 171 5.48 -25.81 19.98
C GLY A 171 4.74 -25.63 21.31
N LYS A 172 4.80 -24.43 21.90
CA LYS A 172 3.96 -24.04 23.05
C LYS A 172 3.33 -22.68 22.80
#